data_AF-A0A820Y239-F1
#
_entry.id   AF-A0A820Y239-F1
#
_cell.length_a   1.000
_cell.length_b   1.000
_cell.length_c   1.000
_cell.angle_alpha   90.00
_cell.angle_beta   90.00
_cell.angle_gamma   90.00
#
_symmetry.space_group_name_H-M   'P 1'
#
loop_
_entity.id
_entity.type
_entity.pdbx_description
1 polymer ?
#
loop_
_entity_poly.entity_id
_entity_poly.type
_entity_poly.pdbx_seq_one_letter_code
_entity_poly.pdbx_strand_id
1 'polypeptide(L)'
;MSRRQHSKVTSGLHVDKPEQPELAEHDASILDLAFAMDCTGSMASYIEGAKNNIRAIVEEIVRSEKSDVRLALVEYRDHPPQDTTFVTRVHNFTNSVNEMESWLQECRAEGGGDTPEAVADALHDIINLSWRREATRICILISDAPPHGLDPNGDSFPNGCPAGYDPLRIARDMAEHRITLYAVGVEPPIVRYRDFFMTIAYITGGQYVPMINAQLLAQVIIGGVREEITLERLMQNAQADIAREIQQAEEDGVDDRETATRINHYFASRKTRTKQMRNKAGATSKTAEECYSKCADMSEMASKFKTIEVKEVEEEESKEDMNYELDEEDMSLEQAKRIVQKAKSRK
;
A
#
# COMPACT_ATOMS: atom_id res chain seq x y z
N MET A 1 -81.13 -0.82 -0.25
CA MET A 1 -79.93 -0.05 0.12
C MET A 1 -78.81 -1.05 0.33
N SER A 2 -77.62 -1.04 -0.25
CA SER A 2 -76.99 -0.29 -1.33
C SER A 2 -75.94 -1.23 -1.93
N ARG A 3 -75.57 -0.95 -3.18
CA ARG A 3 -74.71 -1.67 -4.12
C ARG A 3 -73.39 -2.25 -3.56
N ARG A 4 -73.06 -3.46 -4.06
CA ARG A 4 -71.67 -3.89 -4.32
C ARG A 4 -70.99 -2.87 -5.24
N GLN A 5 -69.82 -2.38 -4.84
CA GLN A 5 -68.85 -1.76 -5.74
C GLN A 5 -67.54 -2.53 -5.65
N HIS A 6 -67.08 -2.97 -6.82
CA HIS A 6 -65.70 -3.33 -7.08
C HIS A 6 -64.81 -2.08 -6.96
N SER A 7 -63.70 -2.16 -6.25
CA SER A 7 -62.54 -1.30 -6.51
C SER A 7 -61.29 -2.15 -6.68
N LYS A 8 -60.71 -2.06 -7.88
CA LYS A 8 -59.34 -2.45 -8.20
C LYS A 8 -58.39 -1.86 -7.17
N VAL A 9 -57.47 -2.66 -6.64
CA VAL A 9 -56.17 -2.14 -6.22
C VAL A 9 -55.14 -2.75 -7.16
N THR A 10 -54.73 -1.89 -8.08
CA THR A 10 -53.64 -2.06 -9.02
C THR A 10 -52.30 -2.12 -8.28
N SER A 11 -51.50 -3.11 -8.66
CA SER A 11 -50.04 -3.08 -8.77
C SER A 11 -49.31 -1.86 -8.20
N GLY A 12 -48.48 -2.14 -7.19
CA GLY A 12 -47.30 -1.35 -6.88
C GLY A 12 -46.26 -2.29 -6.29
N LEU A 13 -45.54 -3.02 -7.15
CA LEU A 13 -44.21 -3.50 -6.79
C LEU A 13 -43.42 -2.26 -6.40
N HIS A 14 -43.18 -2.07 -5.10
CA HIS A 14 -42.11 -1.19 -4.66
C HIS A 14 -40.83 -1.91 -5.06
N VAL A 15 -40.35 -1.60 -6.26
CA VAL A 15 -38.96 -1.85 -6.62
C VAL A 15 -38.22 -0.76 -5.87
N ASP A 16 -37.69 -1.10 -4.69
CA ASP A 16 -36.64 -0.29 -4.09
C ASP A 16 -35.54 -0.18 -5.15
N LYS A 17 -35.42 1.03 -5.69
CA LYS A 17 -34.35 1.39 -6.61
C LYS A 17 -33.07 1.26 -5.78
N PRO A 18 -32.01 0.58 -6.26
CA PRO A 18 -30.82 0.37 -5.47
C PRO A 18 -30.25 1.74 -5.07
N GLU A 19 -30.15 2.00 -3.76
CA GLU A 19 -29.30 3.08 -3.28
C GLU A 19 -27.87 2.72 -3.68
N GLN A 20 -27.36 3.39 -4.72
CA GLN A 20 -25.93 3.43 -4.97
C GLN A 20 -25.29 4.47 -4.02
N PRO A 21 -24.09 4.17 -3.50
CA PRO A 21 -23.79 4.18 -2.06
C PRO A 21 -22.98 5.41 -1.64
N GLU A 22 -22.70 5.51 -0.33
CA GLU A 22 -21.72 6.26 0.49
C GLU A 22 -20.48 6.98 -0.14
N LEU A 23 -20.25 6.90 -1.45
CA LEU A 23 -19.04 7.26 -2.20
C LEU A 23 -18.94 8.72 -2.68
N ALA A 24 -19.87 9.61 -2.30
CA ALA A 24 -19.70 11.06 -2.51
C ALA A 24 -18.61 11.68 -1.60
N GLU A 25 -17.96 10.88 -0.76
CA GLU A 25 -17.11 11.37 0.31
C GLU A 25 -15.64 11.39 -0.03
N HIS A 26 -15.14 10.70 -1.05
CA HIS A 26 -13.72 10.75 -1.41
C HIS A 26 -13.39 12.00 -2.23
N ASP A 27 -12.38 12.75 -1.81
CA ASP A 27 -11.86 13.93 -2.49
C ASP A 27 -10.36 13.71 -2.76
N ALA A 28 -10.01 13.51 -4.03
CA ALA A 28 -8.63 13.32 -4.46
C ALA A 28 -7.75 14.58 -4.33
N SER A 29 -8.31 15.71 -3.87
CA SER A 29 -7.54 16.87 -3.42
C SER A 29 -7.19 16.82 -1.92
N ILE A 30 -7.64 15.79 -1.20
CA ILE A 30 -7.30 15.58 0.21
C ILE A 30 -6.38 14.37 0.30
N LEU A 31 -5.21 14.55 0.92
CA LEU A 31 -4.19 13.51 1.05
C LEU A 31 -3.81 13.32 2.51
N ASP A 32 -3.88 12.08 2.97
CA ASP A 32 -3.23 11.64 4.21
C ASP A 32 -2.06 10.73 3.83
N LEU A 33 -0.85 11.12 4.22
CA LEU A 33 0.38 10.39 3.95
C LEU A 33 1.03 9.98 5.27
N ALA A 34 1.02 8.68 5.57
CA ALA A 34 1.66 8.12 6.75
C ALA A 34 2.96 7.42 6.37
N PHE A 35 3.95 7.49 7.25
CA PHE A 35 5.21 6.78 7.13
C PHE A 35 5.33 5.74 8.24
N ALA A 36 5.60 4.49 7.90
CA ALA A 36 6.12 3.50 8.83
C ALA A 36 7.62 3.38 8.56
N MET A 37 8.46 3.77 9.52
CA MET A 37 9.90 3.88 9.33
C MET A 37 10.65 3.00 10.31
N ASP A 38 11.39 2.04 9.77
CA ASP A 38 12.38 1.28 10.50
C ASP A 38 13.48 2.21 11.03
N CYS A 39 13.69 2.17 12.35
CA CYS A 39 14.63 3.00 13.08
C CYS A 39 15.78 2.19 13.72
N THR A 40 16.06 1.00 13.19
CA THR A 40 17.16 0.14 13.63
C THR A 40 18.51 0.64 13.10
N GLY A 41 19.60 0.07 13.60
CA GLY A 41 20.96 0.55 13.34
C GLY A 41 21.35 0.64 11.85
N SER A 42 20.84 -0.26 11.01
CA SER A 42 21.13 -0.31 9.57
C SER A 42 20.50 0.83 8.77
N MET A 43 19.44 1.44 9.30
CA MET A 43 18.63 2.44 8.61
C MET A 43 19.21 3.87 8.63
N ALA A 44 20.39 4.07 9.23
CA ALA A 44 20.97 5.40 9.47
C ALA A 44 21.00 6.32 8.23
N SER A 45 21.45 5.83 7.08
CA SER A 45 21.54 6.64 5.85
C SER A 45 20.16 6.99 5.27
N TYR A 46 19.16 6.13 5.47
CA TYR A 46 17.79 6.32 4.99
C TYR A 46 17.01 7.28 5.87
N ILE A 47 17.20 7.21 7.19
CA ILE A 47 16.66 8.19 8.13
C ILE A 47 17.23 9.59 7.83
N GLU A 48 18.55 9.70 7.60
CA GLU A 48 19.16 10.96 7.18
C GLU A 48 18.64 11.42 5.80
N GLY A 49 18.41 10.50 4.88
CA GLY A 49 17.73 10.79 3.61
C GLY A 49 16.34 11.37 3.82
N ALA A 50 15.52 10.78 4.70
CA ALA A 50 14.18 11.26 5.02
C ALA A 50 14.21 12.65 5.66
N LYS A 51 15.07 12.85 6.67
CA LYS A 51 15.30 14.15 7.35
C LYS A 51 15.62 15.27 6.36
N ASN A 52 16.51 15.00 5.41
CA ASN A 52 16.98 16.01 4.46
C ASN A 52 15.95 16.34 3.36
N ASN A 53 15.00 15.43 3.08
CA ASN A 53 14.12 15.55 1.92
C ASN A 53 12.64 15.78 2.24
N ILE A 54 12.18 15.55 3.49
CA ILE A 54 10.75 15.61 3.83
C ILE A 54 10.07 16.92 3.42
N ARG A 55 10.74 18.06 3.63
CA ARG A 55 10.22 19.37 3.21
C ARG A 55 10.03 19.45 1.71
N ALA A 56 11.05 19.05 0.94
CA ALA A 56 11.00 19.06 -0.52
C ALA A 56 9.89 18.12 -1.05
N ILE A 57 9.70 16.96 -0.41
CA ILE A 57 8.63 16.01 -0.74
C ILE A 57 7.26 16.67 -0.55
N VAL A 58 7.01 17.26 0.62
CA VAL A 58 5.71 17.86 0.93
C VAL A 58 5.44 19.08 0.06
N GLU A 59 6.41 19.96 -0.09
CA GLU A 59 6.30 21.14 -0.95
C GLU A 59 6.00 20.75 -2.40
N GLU A 60 6.64 19.69 -2.92
CA GLU A 60 6.38 19.21 -4.28
C GLU A 60 4.99 18.60 -4.44
N ILE A 61 4.54 17.79 -3.48
CA ILE A 61 3.19 17.18 -3.52
C ILE A 61 2.12 18.28 -3.45
N VAL A 62 2.23 19.21 -2.50
CA VAL A 62 1.28 20.33 -2.33
C VAL A 62 1.26 21.19 -3.60
N ARG A 63 2.43 21.50 -4.16
CA ARG A 63 2.56 22.32 -5.38
C ARG A 63 1.97 21.65 -6.61
N SER A 64 2.25 20.37 -6.80
CA SER A 64 1.92 19.65 -8.04
C SER A 64 0.48 19.15 -8.07
N GLU A 65 -0.09 18.75 -6.94
CA GLU A 65 -1.43 18.14 -6.89
C GLU A 65 -2.51 19.03 -6.24
N LYS A 66 -2.12 20.21 -5.71
CA LYS A 66 -2.99 21.16 -4.98
C LYS A 66 -3.73 20.50 -3.82
N SER A 67 -3.07 19.58 -3.14
CA SER A 67 -3.71 18.77 -2.12
C SER A 67 -3.64 19.40 -0.73
N ASP A 68 -4.69 19.22 0.07
CA ASP A 68 -4.68 19.40 1.51
C ASP A 68 -4.02 18.18 2.17
N VAL A 69 -2.75 18.32 2.54
CA VAL A 69 -1.86 17.22 2.95
C VAL A 69 -1.70 17.18 4.46
N ARG A 70 -1.95 16.01 5.06
CA ARG A 70 -1.49 15.66 6.42
C ARG A 70 -0.43 14.58 6.38
N LEU A 71 0.47 14.65 7.37
CA LEU A 71 1.60 13.74 7.53
C LEU A 71 1.51 13.03 8.88
N ALA A 72 1.82 11.75 8.92
CA ALA A 72 1.96 10.98 10.15
C ALA A 72 3.23 10.13 10.10
N LEU A 73 3.77 9.77 11.27
CA LEU A 73 4.98 8.95 11.39
C LEU A 73 4.78 7.89 12.47
N VAL A 74 5.01 6.63 12.10
CA VAL A 74 5.16 5.50 13.02
C VAL A 74 6.60 5.05 12.91
N GLU A 75 7.39 5.32 13.94
CA GLU A 75 8.73 4.76 14.07
C GLU A 75 8.61 3.36 14.66
N TYR A 76 9.38 2.39 14.17
CA TYR A 76 9.47 1.08 14.79
C TYR A 76 10.89 0.56 14.85
N ARG A 77 11.11 -0.37 15.78
CA ARG A 77 12.34 -1.15 15.94
C ARG A 77 11.96 -2.60 16.18
N ASP A 78 12.40 -3.15 17.31
CA ASP A 78 12.26 -4.55 17.66
C ASP A 78 11.60 -4.74 19.03
N HIS A 79 11.25 -5.98 19.34
CA HIS A 79 10.74 -6.40 20.63
C HIS A 79 11.85 -6.74 21.63
N PRO A 80 11.61 -6.56 22.94
CA PRO A 80 12.50 -7.12 23.96
C PRO A 80 12.56 -8.66 23.87
N PRO A 81 13.75 -9.29 23.92
CA PRO A 81 15.00 -8.73 24.44
C PRO A 81 15.93 -8.08 23.41
N GLN A 82 15.59 -8.10 22.12
CA GLN A 82 16.46 -7.57 21.06
C GLN A 82 16.60 -6.06 21.17
N ASP A 83 15.47 -5.36 21.34
CA ASP A 83 15.44 -3.94 21.70
C ASP A 83 14.66 -3.71 23.00
N THR A 84 15.18 -2.83 23.86
CA THR A 84 14.57 -2.48 25.16
C THR A 84 14.15 -1.01 25.23
N THR A 85 14.31 -0.26 24.15
CA THR A 85 14.03 1.18 24.05
C THR A 85 12.55 1.43 23.73
N PHE A 86 12.05 0.91 22.61
CA PHE A 86 10.65 0.92 22.21
C PHE A 86 10.42 -0.05 21.05
N VAL A 87 9.18 -0.55 20.93
CA VAL A 87 8.73 -1.33 19.76
C VAL A 87 8.23 -0.37 18.68
N THR A 88 7.28 0.51 19.03
CA THR A 88 6.77 1.57 18.17
C THR A 88 6.69 2.93 18.87
N ARG A 89 6.76 4.02 18.10
CA ARG A 89 6.38 5.38 18.52
C ARG A 89 5.46 5.98 17.47
N VAL A 90 4.31 6.44 17.92
CA VAL A 90 3.23 6.90 17.04
C VAL A 90 3.10 8.42 17.12
N HIS A 91 3.31 9.08 15.98
CA HIS A 91 3.02 10.48 15.75
C HIS A 91 1.84 10.59 14.79
N ASN A 92 0.71 11.05 15.29
CA ASN A 92 -0.54 11.10 14.53
C ASN A 92 -0.52 12.24 13.49
N PHE A 93 -1.56 12.32 12.66
CA PHE A 93 -1.62 13.27 11.55
C PHE A 93 -1.47 14.73 11.96
N THR A 94 -0.51 15.42 11.33
CA THR A 94 -0.30 16.87 11.41
C THR A 94 -0.34 17.53 10.03
N ASN A 95 -0.75 18.80 9.99
CA ASN A 95 -0.60 19.67 8.82
C ASN A 95 0.74 20.44 8.83
N SER A 96 1.56 20.28 9.88
CA SER A 96 2.79 21.04 10.07
C SER A 96 4.00 20.26 9.58
N VAL A 97 4.59 20.71 8.47
CA VAL A 97 5.87 20.17 7.96
C VAL A 97 6.97 20.31 9.01
N ASN A 98 6.99 21.41 9.77
CA ASN A 98 7.98 21.62 10.82
C ASN A 98 7.83 20.61 11.97
N GLU A 99 6.60 20.17 12.26
CA GLU A 99 6.35 19.16 13.29
C GLU A 99 6.81 17.78 12.82
N MET A 100 6.47 17.41 11.58
CA MET A 100 7.00 16.19 10.94
C MET A 100 8.53 16.18 10.89
N GLU A 101 9.15 17.31 10.53
CA GLU A 101 10.61 17.46 10.58
C GLU A 101 11.13 17.25 12.00
N SER A 102 10.48 17.81 13.02
CA SER A 102 10.93 17.64 14.41
C SER A 102 10.90 16.17 14.86
N TRP A 103 9.86 15.42 14.50
CA TRP A 103 9.78 13.99 14.77
C TRP A 103 10.90 13.24 14.05
N LEU A 104 11.12 13.51 12.76
CA LEU A 104 12.20 12.90 12.00
C LEU A 104 13.58 13.24 12.58
N GLN A 105 13.81 14.46 13.06
CA GLN A 105 15.08 14.85 13.70
C GLN A 105 15.35 14.08 14.99
N GLU A 106 14.31 13.65 15.70
CA GLU A 106 14.41 12.80 16.89
C GLU A 106 14.68 11.33 16.56
N CYS A 107 14.38 10.88 15.34
CA CYS A 107 14.68 9.53 14.89
C CYS A 107 16.18 9.25 14.90
N ARG A 108 16.55 8.13 15.53
CA ARG A 108 17.92 7.62 15.61
C ARG A 108 17.93 6.16 15.18
N ALA A 109 18.85 5.83 14.27
CA ALA A 109 19.16 4.45 13.91
C ALA A 109 19.98 3.80 15.02
N GLU A 110 19.33 2.94 15.80
CA GLU A 110 19.95 2.16 16.89
C GLU A 110 19.01 0.99 17.23
N GLY A 111 19.50 0.03 18.00
CA GLY A 111 18.68 -1.12 18.37
C GLY A 111 18.61 -2.18 17.28
N GLY A 112 17.56 -3.01 17.34
CA GLY A 112 17.49 -4.32 16.68
C GLY A 112 18.31 -5.37 17.44
N GLY A 113 18.53 -6.54 16.84
CA GLY A 113 19.45 -7.53 17.40
C GLY A 113 19.50 -8.82 16.60
N ASP A 114 18.33 -9.34 16.23
CA ASP A 114 18.19 -10.28 15.13
C ASP A 114 17.82 -9.54 13.83
N THR A 115 17.56 -10.31 12.77
CA THR A 115 17.28 -9.73 11.44
C THR A 115 15.83 -9.29 11.26
N PRO A 116 14.80 -10.02 11.70
CA PRO A 116 13.43 -9.54 11.60
C PRO A 116 13.14 -8.42 12.61
N GLU A 117 12.17 -7.57 12.30
CA GLU A 117 11.83 -6.38 13.10
C GLU A 117 10.31 -6.29 13.34
N ALA A 118 9.86 -5.32 14.15
CA ALA A 118 8.46 -5.12 14.56
C ALA A 118 7.55 -4.49 13.47
N VAL A 119 7.68 -4.95 12.21
CA VAL A 119 6.89 -4.48 11.06
C VAL A 119 5.37 -4.66 11.29
N ALA A 120 4.97 -5.75 11.94
CA ALA A 120 3.56 -6.03 12.22
C ALA A 120 2.95 -5.01 13.19
N ASP A 121 3.68 -4.64 14.24
CA ASP A 121 3.28 -3.60 15.20
C ASP A 121 3.17 -2.24 14.52
N ALA A 122 4.14 -1.90 13.66
CA ALA A 122 4.11 -0.66 12.89
C ALA A 122 2.87 -0.56 11.99
N LEU A 123 2.56 -1.63 11.23
CA LEU A 123 1.37 -1.66 10.39
C LEU A 123 0.07 -1.61 11.20
N HIS A 124 0.05 -2.24 12.38
CA HIS A 124 -1.08 -2.13 13.30
C HIS A 124 -1.30 -0.69 13.79
N ASP A 125 -0.23 0.01 14.16
CA ASP A 125 -0.34 1.40 14.57
C ASP A 125 -0.75 2.32 13.41
N ILE A 126 -0.25 2.06 12.19
CA ILE A 126 -0.62 2.79 10.97
C ILE A 126 -2.13 2.73 10.70
N ILE A 127 -2.75 1.56 10.76
CA ILE A 127 -4.20 1.44 10.48
C ILE A 127 -5.05 2.15 11.53
N ASN A 128 -4.53 2.31 12.76
CA ASN A 128 -5.21 3.00 13.87
C ASN A 128 -5.00 4.52 13.92
N LEU A 129 -4.26 5.11 12.97
CA LEU A 129 -4.12 6.57 12.86
C LEU A 129 -5.47 7.26 12.54
N SER A 130 -5.55 8.58 12.79
CA SER A 130 -6.78 9.34 12.56
C SER A 130 -6.99 9.73 11.09
N TRP A 131 -7.12 8.74 10.22
CA TRP A 131 -7.34 8.90 8.78
C TRP A 131 -8.63 9.67 8.47
N ARG A 132 -8.57 10.62 7.55
CA ARG A 132 -9.75 11.32 7.02
C ARG A 132 -10.55 10.39 6.14
N ARG A 133 -11.88 10.47 6.27
CA ARG A 133 -12.78 9.60 5.52
C ARG A 133 -12.64 9.85 4.02
N GLU A 134 -12.52 11.12 3.68
CA GLU A 134 -12.46 11.69 2.34
C GLU A 134 -11.09 11.65 1.67
N ALA A 135 -10.01 11.42 2.42
CA ALA A 135 -8.66 11.49 1.88
C ALA A 135 -8.33 10.31 0.95
N THR A 136 -7.47 10.56 -0.03
CA THR A 136 -6.56 9.53 -0.54
C THR A 136 -5.61 9.15 0.60
N ARG A 137 -5.57 7.86 0.97
CA ARG A 137 -4.81 7.35 2.13
C ARG A 137 -3.63 6.52 1.67
N ILE A 138 -2.43 6.97 1.98
CA ILE A 138 -1.19 6.32 1.55
C ILE A 138 -0.31 6.05 2.76
N CYS A 139 0.13 4.80 2.91
CA CYS A 139 1.19 4.41 3.82
C CYS A 139 2.47 4.13 3.03
N ILE A 140 3.57 4.77 3.40
CA ILE A 140 4.92 4.44 2.92
C ILE A 140 5.63 3.66 4.02
N LEU A 141 5.85 2.36 3.80
CA LEU A 141 6.67 1.53 4.70
C LEU A 141 8.11 1.54 4.20
N ILE A 142 9.07 1.93 5.04
CA ILE A 142 10.49 1.95 4.73
C ILE A 142 11.18 0.95 5.67
N SER A 143 11.67 -0.16 5.11
CA SER A 143 12.24 -1.29 5.87
C SER A 143 13.44 -1.87 5.14
N ASP A 144 14.39 -2.45 5.87
CA ASP A 144 15.43 -3.32 5.31
C ASP A 144 15.35 -4.77 5.82
N ALA A 145 14.49 -5.02 6.81
CA ALA A 145 14.25 -6.30 7.48
C ALA A 145 12.82 -6.82 7.30
N PRO A 146 12.58 -8.16 7.36
CA PRO A 146 11.24 -8.75 7.34
C PRO A 146 10.51 -8.62 8.69
N PRO A 147 9.19 -8.90 8.77
CA PRO A 147 8.53 -9.12 10.06
C PRO A 147 9.01 -10.40 10.73
N HIS A 148 8.91 -10.46 12.06
CA HIS A 148 8.97 -11.73 12.79
C HIS A 148 7.95 -12.75 12.29
N GLY A 149 8.33 -14.03 12.35
CA GLY A 149 7.51 -15.17 11.97
C GLY A 149 7.54 -15.52 10.47
N LEU A 150 8.33 -14.84 9.65
CA LEU A 150 8.48 -15.18 8.22
C LEU A 150 9.50 -16.29 7.97
N ASP A 151 10.71 -16.11 8.51
CA ASP A 151 11.82 -17.07 8.40
C ASP A 151 12.30 -17.43 9.80
N PRO A 152 12.10 -18.68 10.27
CA PRO A 152 12.49 -19.06 11.62
C PRO A 152 14.01 -19.10 11.84
N ASN A 153 14.82 -19.02 10.78
CA ASN A 153 16.27 -19.08 10.89
C ASN A 153 16.84 -17.76 11.38
N GLY A 154 17.26 -17.73 12.65
CA GLY A 154 17.82 -16.53 13.25
C GLY A 154 16.76 -15.51 13.68
N ASP A 155 15.49 -15.91 13.78
CA ASP A 155 14.40 -15.12 14.35
C ASP A 155 14.17 -15.53 15.80
N SER A 156 14.17 -14.53 16.69
CA SER A 156 13.94 -14.66 18.13
C SER A 156 12.46 -14.83 18.46
N PHE A 157 11.59 -14.47 17.52
CA PHE A 157 10.14 -14.56 17.61
C PHE A 157 9.57 -15.35 16.42
N PRO A 158 9.97 -16.63 16.24
CA PRO A 158 9.65 -17.42 15.03
C PRO A 158 8.16 -17.75 14.88
N ASN A 159 7.34 -17.47 15.90
CA ASN A 159 5.88 -17.65 15.85
C ASN A 159 5.14 -16.34 15.48
N GLY A 160 5.86 -15.30 15.07
CA GLY A 160 5.31 -14.00 14.70
C GLY A 160 5.43 -12.94 15.80
N CYS A 161 4.80 -11.80 15.54
CA CYS A 161 4.75 -10.66 16.45
C CYS A 161 4.33 -11.07 17.89
N PRO A 162 5.11 -10.72 18.92
CA PRO A 162 4.76 -10.98 20.33
C PRO A 162 3.42 -10.38 20.78
N ALA A 163 2.98 -9.27 20.17
CA ALA A 163 1.68 -8.66 20.45
C ALA A 163 0.51 -9.37 19.73
N GLY A 164 0.78 -10.37 18.89
CA GLY A 164 -0.22 -11.16 18.17
C GLY A 164 -0.74 -10.54 16.88
N TYR A 165 -0.08 -9.49 16.40
CA TYR A 165 -0.42 -8.83 15.13
C TYR A 165 0.06 -9.66 13.93
N ASP A 166 -0.79 -9.76 12.92
CA ASP A 166 -0.48 -10.47 11.68
C ASP A 166 -0.43 -9.48 10.50
N PRO A 167 0.74 -9.23 9.88
CA PRO A 167 0.87 -8.21 8.85
C PRO A 167 0.10 -8.53 7.55
N LEU A 168 -0.23 -9.79 7.25
CA LEU A 168 -1.06 -10.12 6.09
C LEU A 168 -2.53 -9.81 6.35
N ARG A 169 -3.02 -10.08 7.56
CA ARG A 169 -4.36 -9.68 7.98
C ARG A 169 -4.47 -8.16 8.02
N ILE A 170 -3.48 -7.50 8.62
CA ILE A 170 -3.45 -6.03 8.66
C ILE A 170 -3.40 -5.43 7.25
N ALA A 171 -2.65 -6.00 6.31
CA ALA A 171 -2.66 -5.52 4.92
C ALA A 171 -4.06 -5.62 4.27
N ARG A 172 -4.85 -6.65 4.60
CA ARG A 172 -6.25 -6.75 4.15
C ARG A 172 -7.13 -5.70 4.82
N ASP A 173 -6.98 -5.54 6.13
CA ASP A 173 -7.70 -4.51 6.87
C ASP A 173 -7.37 -3.11 6.32
N MET A 174 -6.12 -2.84 5.98
CA MET A 174 -5.69 -1.61 5.31
C MET A 174 -6.40 -1.43 3.97
N ALA A 175 -6.49 -2.49 3.15
CA ALA A 175 -7.17 -2.47 1.87
C ALA A 175 -8.68 -2.16 2.01
N GLU A 176 -9.34 -2.75 3.01
CA GLU A 176 -10.75 -2.47 3.36
C GLU A 176 -10.93 -1.03 3.84
N HIS A 177 -9.98 -0.51 4.61
CA HIS A 177 -9.93 0.88 5.05
C HIS A 177 -9.35 1.83 3.98
N ARG A 178 -9.20 1.39 2.72
CA ARG A 178 -8.71 2.18 1.59
C ARG A 178 -7.32 2.80 1.79
N ILE A 179 -6.51 2.24 2.68
CA ILE A 179 -5.11 2.64 2.91
C ILE A 179 -4.25 1.85 1.93
N THR A 180 -3.58 2.56 1.03
CA THR A 180 -2.69 1.94 0.04
C THR A 180 -1.26 1.92 0.55
N LEU A 181 -0.62 0.75 0.52
CA LEU A 181 0.74 0.55 1.02
C LEU A 181 1.75 0.57 -0.13
N TYR A 182 2.68 1.51 -0.06
CA TYR A 182 3.92 1.48 -0.83
C TYR A 182 5.04 0.96 0.07
N ALA A 183 5.55 -0.24 -0.24
CA ALA A 183 6.62 -0.88 0.51
C ALA A 183 7.97 -0.54 -0.12
N VAL A 184 8.68 0.42 0.47
CA VAL A 184 10.02 0.83 0.08
C VAL A 184 11.04 -0.10 0.76
N GLY A 185 11.58 -1.04 0.00
CA GLY A 185 12.53 -2.03 0.50
C GLY A 185 13.97 -1.60 0.30
N VAL A 186 14.72 -1.48 1.38
CA VAL A 186 16.13 -1.12 1.36
C VAL A 186 17.00 -2.33 1.00
N GLU A 187 17.81 -2.15 -0.04
CA GLU A 187 18.60 -3.23 -0.64
C GLU A 187 20.10 -3.02 -0.48
N PRO A 188 20.89 -4.10 -0.32
CA PRO A 188 20.52 -5.52 -0.49
C PRO A 188 19.84 -6.28 0.68
N PRO A 189 19.77 -5.82 1.96
CA PRO A 189 19.32 -6.68 3.05
C PRO A 189 17.93 -7.32 2.84
N ILE A 190 16.99 -6.56 2.27
CA ILE A 190 15.61 -7.01 2.11
C ILE A 190 15.40 -7.95 0.93
N VAL A 191 16.39 -8.15 0.03
CA VAL A 191 16.22 -8.84 -1.26
C VAL A 191 15.61 -10.23 -1.09
N ARG A 192 16.04 -10.97 -0.06
CA ARG A 192 15.51 -12.29 0.29
C ARG A 192 14.03 -12.30 0.68
N TYR A 193 13.53 -11.16 1.14
CA TYR A 193 12.18 -10.99 1.69
C TYR A 193 11.28 -10.14 0.78
N ARG A 194 11.75 -9.75 -0.42
CA ARG A 194 11.00 -8.95 -1.41
C ARG A 194 9.58 -9.44 -1.61
N ASP A 195 9.39 -10.76 -1.78
CA ASP A 195 8.08 -11.35 -2.05
C ASP A 195 7.07 -11.08 -0.93
N PHE A 196 7.52 -10.99 0.34
CA PHE A 196 6.64 -10.59 1.44
C PHE A 196 6.17 -9.13 1.28
N PHE A 197 7.11 -8.21 1.03
CA PHE A 197 6.79 -6.79 0.87
C PHE A 197 5.95 -6.50 -0.38
N MET A 198 6.26 -7.18 -1.49
CA MET A 198 5.43 -7.20 -2.69
C MET A 198 4.01 -7.70 -2.40
N THR A 199 3.86 -8.70 -1.52
CA THR A 199 2.55 -9.25 -1.16
C THR A 199 1.69 -8.24 -0.42
N ILE A 200 2.18 -7.65 0.67
CA ILE A 200 1.40 -6.68 1.45
C ILE A 200 1.08 -5.42 0.62
N ALA A 201 2.00 -4.98 -0.25
CA ALA A 201 1.75 -3.90 -1.18
C ALA A 201 0.67 -4.29 -2.20
N TYR A 202 0.75 -5.47 -2.81
CA TYR A 202 -0.22 -5.98 -3.77
C TYR A 202 -1.64 -6.07 -3.17
N ILE A 203 -1.78 -6.60 -1.94
CA ILE A 203 -3.08 -6.73 -1.25
C ILE A 203 -3.79 -5.39 -1.14
N THR A 204 -3.05 -4.32 -0.86
CA THR A 204 -3.61 -2.95 -0.75
C THR A 204 -3.78 -2.23 -2.09
N GLY A 205 -3.34 -2.85 -3.20
CA GLY A 205 -3.27 -2.22 -4.52
C GLY A 205 -2.16 -1.18 -4.65
N GLY A 206 -1.14 -1.22 -3.78
CA GLY A 206 0.06 -0.40 -3.85
C GLY A 206 1.21 -1.11 -4.58
N GLN A 207 2.45 -0.75 -4.26
CA GLN A 207 3.64 -1.25 -4.95
C GLN A 207 4.82 -1.47 -4.01
N TYR A 208 5.62 -2.50 -4.29
CA TYR A 208 6.97 -2.59 -3.74
C TYR A 208 7.91 -1.69 -4.54
N VAL A 209 8.77 -0.94 -3.88
CA VAL A 209 9.76 -0.08 -4.50
C VAL A 209 11.13 -0.45 -3.94
N PRO A 210 11.98 -1.16 -4.70
CA PRO A 210 13.34 -1.46 -4.26
C PRO A 210 14.10 -0.16 -4.10
N MET A 211 14.99 -0.05 -3.11
CA MET A 211 15.73 1.18 -2.81
C MET A 211 17.19 0.87 -2.47
N ILE A 212 18.07 1.13 -3.45
CA ILE A 212 19.51 0.92 -3.31
C ILE A 212 20.19 2.16 -2.71
N ASN A 213 19.54 3.34 -2.80
CA ASN A 213 20.12 4.60 -2.36
C ASN A 213 19.08 5.54 -1.75
N ALA A 214 19.35 6.00 -0.52
CA ALA A 214 18.56 6.98 0.21
C ALA A 214 18.36 8.32 -0.53
N GLN A 215 19.25 8.71 -1.47
CA GLN A 215 19.05 9.91 -2.28
C GLN A 215 17.83 9.83 -3.21
N LEU A 216 17.36 8.62 -3.55
CA LEU A 216 16.19 8.42 -4.42
C LEU A 216 14.87 8.41 -3.64
N LEU A 217 14.91 8.45 -2.31
CA LEU A 217 13.73 8.38 -1.43
C LEU A 217 12.68 9.44 -1.77
N ALA A 218 13.10 10.68 -2.01
CA ALA A 218 12.19 11.76 -2.37
C ALA A 218 11.46 11.49 -3.69
N GLN A 219 12.19 11.02 -4.70
CA GLN A 219 11.63 10.71 -6.01
C GLN A 219 10.64 9.56 -5.94
N VAL A 220 10.97 8.51 -5.18
CA VAL A 220 10.07 7.37 -4.93
C VAL A 220 8.77 7.81 -4.27
N ILE A 221 8.84 8.62 -3.20
CA ILE A 221 7.64 9.06 -2.47
C ILE A 221 6.78 9.96 -3.36
N ILE A 222 7.38 10.95 -4.03
CA ILE A 222 6.66 11.85 -4.94
C ILE A 222 6.04 11.04 -6.10
N GLY A 223 6.81 10.10 -6.66
CA GLY A 223 6.40 9.15 -7.70
C GLY A 223 5.13 8.39 -7.31
N GLY A 224 5.23 7.64 -6.22
CA GLY A 224 4.13 6.83 -5.70
C GLY A 224 2.90 7.65 -5.36
N VAL A 225 3.05 8.78 -4.65
CA VAL A 225 1.93 9.63 -4.26
C VAL A 225 1.19 10.19 -5.47
N ARG A 226 1.90 10.68 -6.49
CA ARG A 226 1.27 11.29 -7.68
C ARG A 226 0.58 10.25 -8.57
N GLU A 227 1.17 9.07 -8.70
CA GLU A 227 0.52 7.95 -9.37
C GLU A 227 -0.77 7.56 -8.63
N GLU A 228 -0.71 7.42 -7.30
CA GLU A 228 -1.86 7.04 -6.48
C GLU A 228 -3.00 8.06 -6.54
N ILE A 229 -2.70 9.36 -6.41
CA ILE A 229 -3.70 10.43 -6.60
C ILE A 229 -4.34 10.34 -7.99
N THR A 230 -3.56 10.01 -9.03
CA THR A 230 -4.08 9.87 -10.40
C THR A 230 -5.01 8.65 -10.51
N LEU A 231 -4.63 7.51 -9.92
CA LEU A 231 -5.45 6.31 -9.92
C LEU A 231 -6.76 6.50 -9.15
N GLU A 232 -6.74 7.14 -7.98
CA GLU A 232 -7.97 7.42 -7.23
C GLU A 232 -8.91 8.34 -8.01
N ARG A 233 -8.40 9.39 -8.67
CA ARG A 233 -9.21 10.25 -9.55
C ARG A 233 -9.86 9.45 -10.69
N LEU A 234 -9.12 8.51 -11.28
CA LEU A 234 -9.65 7.66 -12.34
C LEU A 234 -10.73 6.71 -11.83
N MET A 235 -10.48 6.07 -10.69
CA MET A 235 -11.44 5.18 -10.04
C MET A 235 -12.72 5.92 -9.66
N GLN A 236 -12.61 7.14 -9.14
CA GLN A 236 -13.75 8.00 -8.81
C GLN A 236 -14.57 8.36 -10.06
N ASN A 237 -13.90 8.76 -11.15
CA ASN A 237 -14.57 9.18 -12.37
C ASN A 237 -15.19 8.02 -13.17
N ALA A 238 -14.59 6.83 -13.12
CA ALA A 238 -15.02 5.64 -13.87
C ALA A 238 -15.69 4.57 -12.99
N GLN A 239 -16.11 4.94 -11.78
CA GLN A 239 -16.56 3.99 -10.75
C GLN A 239 -17.64 3.03 -11.23
N ALA A 240 -18.71 3.56 -11.84
CA ALA A 240 -19.84 2.77 -12.29
C ALA A 240 -19.47 1.77 -13.41
N ASP A 241 -18.48 2.12 -14.23
CA ASP A 241 -18.01 1.27 -15.32
C ASP A 241 -17.04 0.20 -14.80
N ILE A 242 -16.12 0.56 -13.89
CA ILE A 242 -15.24 -0.40 -13.21
C ILE A 242 -16.07 -1.44 -12.45
N ALA A 243 -17.07 -1.01 -11.69
CA ALA A 243 -17.95 -1.91 -10.94
C ALA A 243 -18.71 -2.88 -11.85
N ARG A 244 -19.20 -2.38 -12.99
CA ARG A 244 -19.89 -3.20 -13.99
C ARG A 244 -18.96 -4.25 -14.60
N GLU A 245 -17.73 -3.85 -14.95
CA GLU A 245 -16.75 -4.75 -15.54
C GLU A 245 -16.33 -5.86 -14.57
N ILE A 246 -16.11 -5.51 -13.30
CA ILE A 246 -15.79 -6.49 -12.25
C ILE A 246 -16.95 -7.46 -12.03
N GLN A 247 -18.18 -6.97 -11.98
CA GLN A 247 -19.36 -7.83 -11.84
C GLN A 247 -19.48 -8.79 -13.04
N GLN A 248 -19.32 -8.30 -14.27
CA GLN A 248 -19.36 -9.14 -15.46
C GLN A 248 -18.25 -10.20 -15.46
N ALA A 249 -17.04 -9.83 -15.02
CA ALA A 249 -15.93 -10.76 -14.90
C ALA A 249 -16.21 -11.88 -13.87
N GLU A 250 -16.87 -11.54 -12.75
CA GLU A 250 -17.32 -12.52 -11.75
C GLU A 250 -18.38 -13.46 -12.32
N GLU A 251 -19.35 -12.94 -13.08
CA GLU A 251 -20.40 -13.74 -13.74
C GLU A 251 -19.81 -14.67 -14.82
N ASP A 252 -18.78 -14.20 -15.54
CA ASP A 252 -18.06 -14.97 -16.55
C ASP A 252 -17.08 -16.00 -15.94
N GLY A 253 -16.83 -15.92 -14.63
CA GLY A 253 -15.90 -16.81 -13.91
C GLY A 253 -14.44 -16.65 -14.33
N VAL A 254 -14.03 -15.45 -14.75
CA VAL A 254 -12.63 -15.17 -15.13
C VAL A 254 -11.78 -14.75 -13.93
N ASP A 255 -10.47 -14.93 -14.04
CA ASP A 255 -9.53 -14.56 -12.99
C ASP A 255 -9.22 -13.05 -12.97
N ASP A 256 -8.49 -12.62 -11.93
CA ASP A 256 -8.12 -11.21 -11.70
C ASP A 256 -7.25 -10.63 -12.81
N ARG A 257 -6.45 -11.47 -13.46
CA ARG A 257 -5.56 -11.05 -14.55
C ARG A 257 -6.35 -10.75 -15.82
N GLU A 258 -7.32 -11.59 -16.14
CA GLU A 258 -8.24 -11.34 -17.24
C GLU A 258 -9.12 -10.12 -16.93
N THR A 259 -9.62 -10.00 -15.70
CA THR A 259 -10.35 -8.81 -15.23
C THR A 259 -9.53 -7.53 -15.43
N ALA A 260 -8.25 -7.55 -15.05
CA ALA A 260 -7.33 -6.42 -15.26
C ALA A 260 -7.14 -6.11 -16.74
N THR A 261 -7.08 -7.13 -17.60
CA THR A 261 -6.99 -6.95 -19.06
C THR A 261 -8.23 -6.24 -19.62
N ARG A 262 -9.42 -6.60 -19.14
CA ARG A 262 -10.67 -5.94 -19.52
C ARG A 262 -10.71 -4.48 -19.07
N ILE A 263 -10.32 -4.19 -17.83
CA ILE A 263 -10.20 -2.80 -17.32
C ILE A 263 -9.16 -2.01 -18.14
N ASN A 264 -8.02 -2.62 -18.44
CA ASN A 264 -6.98 -1.98 -19.25
C ASN A 264 -7.52 -1.62 -20.65
N HIS A 265 -8.21 -2.55 -21.31
CA HIS A 265 -8.85 -2.29 -22.61
C HIS A 265 -9.92 -1.19 -22.53
N TYR A 266 -10.72 -1.19 -21.46
CA TYR A 266 -11.73 -0.16 -21.20
C TYR A 266 -11.11 1.24 -21.18
N PHE A 267 -9.99 1.43 -20.48
CA PHE A 267 -9.30 2.72 -20.39
C PHE A 267 -8.51 3.05 -21.67
N ALA A 268 -7.89 2.05 -22.31
CA ALA A 268 -7.19 2.23 -23.59
C ALA A 268 -8.14 2.72 -24.71
N SER A 269 -9.36 2.16 -24.78
CA SER A 269 -10.39 2.60 -25.75
C SER A 269 -10.80 4.07 -25.60
N ARG A 270 -10.59 4.64 -24.40
CA ARG A 270 -10.87 6.04 -24.06
C ARG A 270 -9.65 6.95 -24.14
N LYS A 271 -8.47 6.41 -24.53
CA LYS A 271 -7.19 7.13 -24.58
C LYS A 271 -6.87 7.79 -23.23
N THR A 272 -7.17 7.09 -22.14
CA THR A 272 -6.91 7.58 -20.79
C THR A 272 -5.42 7.54 -20.53
N ARG A 273 -4.83 8.73 -20.33
CA ARG A 273 -3.45 8.88 -19.88
C ARG A 273 -3.37 8.90 -18.36
N THR A 274 -2.33 8.29 -17.82
CA THR A 274 -2.10 8.16 -16.39
C THR A 274 -0.66 8.51 -16.07
N LYS A 275 -0.40 8.94 -14.83
CA LYS A 275 0.97 9.09 -14.34
C LYS A 275 1.44 7.74 -13.83
N GLN A 276 2.62 7.30 -14.26
CA GLN A 276 3.20 6.05 -13.84
C GLN A 276 4.65 6.26 -13.43
N MET A 277 4.99 5.82 -12.22
CA MET A 277 6.36 5.77 -11.75
C MET A 277 7.07 4.61 -12.43
N ARG A 278 8.24 4.89 -13.02
CA ARG A 278 9.13 3.82 -13.49
C ARG A 278 9.62 3.00 -12.30
N ASN A 279 9.20 1.75 -12.25
CA ASN A 279 9.52 0.84 -11.15
C ASN A 279 9.51 -0.63 -11.62
N LYS A 280 10.27 -0.93 -12.66
CA LYS A 280 10.31 -2.29 -13.25
C LYS A 280 10.85 -3.34 -12.27
N ALA A 281 11.92 -3.00 -11.54
CA ALA A 281 12.51 -3.84 -10.50
C ALA A 281 11.55 -4.13 -9.34
N GLY A 282 10.54 -3.26 -9.14
CA GLY A 282 9.49 -3.42 -8.15
C GLY A 282 8.23 -4.10 -8.65
N ALA A 283 8.23 -4.66 -9.87
CA ALA A 283 7.08 -5.37 -10.41
C ALA A 283 6.70 -6.57 -9.50
N THR A 284 5.41 -6.70 -9.23
CA THR A 284 4.89 -7.77 -8.37
C THR A 284 5.29 -9.14 -8.91
N SER A 285 5.93 -9.96 -8.08
CA SER A 285 6.31 -11.32 -8.45
C SER A 285 5.10 -12.25 -8.51
N LYS A 286 5.21 -13.36 -9.26
CA LYS A 286 4.19 -14.42 -9.24
C LYS A 286 4.03 -15.04 -7.87
N THR A 287 5.10 -15.14 -7.08
CA THR A 287 5.01 -15.64 -5.70
C THR A 287 4.11 -14.74 -4.87
N ALA A 288 4.33 -13.43 -4.94
CA ALA A 288 3.50 -12.45 -4.24
C ALA A 288 2.03 -12.49 -4.71
N GLU A 289 1.81 -12.40 -6.03
CA GLU A 289 0.47 -12.32 -6.64
C GLU A 289 -0.33 -13.62 -6.52
N GLU A 290 0.28 -14.78 -6.79
CA GLU A 290 -0.45 -16.04 -6.98
C GLU A 290 -0.37 -17.00 -5.78
N CYS A 291 0.55 -16.79 -4.83
CA CYS A 291 0.79 -17.70 -3.71
C CYS A 291 0.63 -17.01 -2.34
N TYR A 292 1.43 -15.98 -2.07
CA TYR A 292 1.52 -15.34 -0.77
C TYR A 292 0.30 -14.48 -0.44
N SER A 293 -0.24 -13.74 -1.41
CA SER A 293 -1.50 -12.97 -1.27
C SER A 293 -2.70 -13.83 -0.84
N LYS A 294 -2.67 -15.13 -1.17
CA LYS A 294 -3.73 -16.11 -0.88
C LYS A 294 -3.56 -16.80 0.48
N CYS A 295 -2.46 -16.58 1.20
CA CYS A 295 -2.23 -17.17 2.52
C CYS A 295 -3.09 -16.46 3.56
N ALA A 296 -3.82 -17.19 4.42
CA ALA A 296 -4.71 -16.58 5.41
C ALA A 296 -3.95 -15.72 6.45
N ASP A 297 -2.74 -16.12 6.81
CA ASP A 297 -1.89 -15.49 7.83
C ASP A 297 -0.41 -15.84 7.64
N MET A 298 0.44 -15.26 8.49
CA MET A 298 1.88 -15.46 8.46
C MET A 298 2.29 -16.90 8.73
N SER A 299 1.51 -17.66 9.52
CA SER A 299 1.82 -19.08 9.75
C SER A 299 1.72 -19.89 8.46
N GLU A 300 0.68 -19.64 7.66
CA GLU A 300 0.55 -20.28 6.34
C GLU A 300 1.65 -19.80 5.37
N MET A 301 1.93 -18.50 5.34
CA MET A 301 2.98 -17.95 4.48
C MET A 301 4.37 -18.51 4.81
N ALA A 302 4.75 -18.53 6.09
CA ALA A 302 6.03 -19.05 6.57
C ALA A 302 6.23 -20.52 6.17
N SER A 303 5.16 -21.32 6.20
CA SER A 303 5.22 -22.72 5.74
C SER A 303 5.55 -22.88 4.25
N LYS A 304 5.27 -21.83 3.45
CA LYS A 304 5.57 -21.76 2.01
C LYS A 304 6.82 -20.93 1.72
N PHE A 305 7.41 -20.29 2.72
CA PHE A 305 8.63 -19.50 2.59
C PHE A 305 9.80 -20.42 2.30
N LYS A 306 10.42 -20.23 1.13
CA LYS A 306 11.60 -21.00 0.72
C LYS A 306 12.80 -20.07 0.74
N THR A 307 13.86 -20.51 1.38
CA THR A 307 15.15 -19.82 1.33
C THR A 307 15.69 -19.87 -0.10
N ILE A 308 15.66 -18.75 -0.81
CA ILE A 308 16.40 -18.58 -2.07
C ILE A 308 17.87 -18.33 -1.70
N GLU A 309 18.80 -19.06 -2.31
CA GLU A 309 20.22 -18.78 -2.15
C GLU A 309 20.54 -17.45 -2.86
N VAL A 310 21.06 -16.47 -2.10
CA VAL A 310 21.35 -15.09 -2.55
C VAL A 310 22.22 -15.03 -3.83
N LYS A 311 23.00 -16.08 -4.11
CA LYS A 311 23.85 -16.19 -5.30
C LYS A 311 23.10 -16.15 -6.64
N GLU A 312 21.81 -16.50 -6.67
CA GLU A 312 21.02 -16.46 -7.91
C GLU A 312 20.41 -15.07 -8.20
N VAL A 313 20.40 -14.14 -7.23
CA VAL A 313 19.77 -12.81 -7.39
C VAL A 313 20.77 -11.74 -7.80
N GLU A 314 22.07 -11.96 -7.61
CA GLU A 314 23.13 -11.00 -7.96
C GLU A 314 23.35 -10.82 -9.48
N GLU A 315 22.70 -11.62 -10.35
CA GLU A 315 23.01 -11.64 -11.79
C GLU A 315 22.04 -10.93 -12.76
N GLU A 316 20.93 -10.28 -12.36
CA GLU A 316 19.98 -9.76 -13.41
C GLU A 316 19.48 -8.31 -13.35
N GLU A 317 19.81 -7.45 -12.39
CA GLU A 317 19.49 -6.02 -12.52
C GLU A 317 20.70 -5.13 -12.23
N SER A 318 21.25 -4.54 -13.29
CA SER A 318 22.34 -3.57 -13.16
C SER A 318 21.85 -2.36 -12.36
N LYS A 319 22.70 -1.86 -11.45
CA LYS A 319 22.46 -0.64 -10.66
C LYS A 319 22.21 0.62 -11.52
N GLU A 320 22.34 0.52 -12.85
CA GLU A 320 22.23 1.63 -13.81
C GLU A 320 20.78 1.95 -14.23
N ASP A 321 19.79 1.08 -13.95
CA ASP A 321 18.39 1.26 -14.42
C ASP A 321 17.38 1.72 -13.35
N MET A 322 17.81 2.02 -12.13
CA MET A 322 16.93 2.44 -11.03
C MET A 322 16.60 3.93 -11.12
N ASN A 323 15.62 4.25 -11.96
CA ASN A 323 15.04 5.57 -12.17
C ASN A 323 13.54 5.54 -11.86
N TYR A 324 13.08 6.42 -10.95
CA TYR A 324 11.67 6.54 -10.54
C TYR A 324 10.98 7.77 -11.14
N GLU A 325 11.44 8.22 -12.31
CA GLU A 325 10.76 9.23 -13.08
C GLU A 325 9.29 8.88 -13.29
N LEU A 326 8.46 9.92 -13.22
CA LEU A 326 7.05 9.85 -13.52
C LEU A 326 6.84 10.15 -15.00
N ASP A 327 6.36 9.16 -15.73
CA ASP A 327 5.90 9.33 -17.10
C ASP A 327 4.39 9.54 -17.14
N GLU A 328 3.92 10.21 -18.19
CA GLU A 328 2.50 10.24 -18.52
C GLU A 328 2.28 9.34 -19.75
N GLU A 329 1.66 8.19 -19.57
CA GLU A 329 1.48 7.18 -20.61
C GLU A 329 0.05 6.64 -20.60
N ASP A 330 -0.29 5.81 -21.60
CA ASP A 330 -1.52 5.04 -21.54
C ASP A 330 -1.50 4.12 -20.31
N MET A 331 -2.67 3.86 -19.73
CA MET A 331 -2.77 3.00 -18.54
C MET A 331 -2.08 1.65 -18.79
N SER A 332 -1.18 1.26 -17.89
CA SER A 332 -0.52 -0.04 -17.97
C SER A 332 -1.39 -1.16 -17.39
N LEU A 333 -1.05 -2.41 -17.74
CA LEU A 333 -1.72 -3.58 -17.17
C LEU A 333 -1.52 -3.65 -15.64
N GLU A 334 -0.36 -3.24 -15.14
CA GLU A 334 -0.08 -3.22 -13.70
C GLU A 334 -0.97 -2.21 -12.95
N GLN A 335 -1.20 -1.02 -13.51
CA GLN A 335 -2.17 -0.08 -12.95
C GLN A 335 -3.60 -0.63 -13.00
N ALA A 336 -3.98 -1.31 -14.08
CA ALA A 336 -5.28 -1.96 -14.17
C ALA A 336 -5.44 -3.06 -13.11
N LYS A 337 -4.41 -3.88 -12.85
CA LYS A 337 -4.40 -4.85 -11.75
C LYS A 337 -4.61 -4.18 -10.39
N ARG A 338 -3.93 -3.06 -10.14
CA ARG A 338 -4.10 -2.28 -8.90
C ARG A 338 -5.53 -1.76 -8.74
N ILE A 339 -6.15 -1.29 -9.84
CA ILE A 339 -7.57 -0.89 -9.83
C ILE A 339 -8.47 -2.08 -9.48
N VAL A 340 -8.21 -3.28 -10.03
CA VAL A 340 -8.97 -4.50 -9.67
C VAL A 340 -8.83 -4.80 -8.18
N GLN A 341 -7.62 -4.81 -7.63
CA GLN A 341 -7.38 -5.09 -6.21
C GLN A 341 -8.12 -4.12 -5.30
N LYS A 342 -7.96 -2.81 -5.55
CA LYS A 342 -8.65 -1.75 -4.79
C LYS A 342 -10.17 -1.84 -4.92
N ALA A 343 -10.69 -2.10 -6.10
CA ALA A 343 -12.12 -2.15 -6.32
C ALA A 343 -12.76 -3.37 -5.63
N LYS A 344 -12.05 -4.49 -5.54
CA LYS A 344 -12.51 -5.68 -4.81
C LYS A 344 -12.50 -5.50 -3.30
N SER A 345 -11.48 -4.85 -2.74
CA SER A 345 -11.39 -4.61 -1.29
C SER A 345 -12.37 -3.56 -0.76
N ARG A 346 -12.97 -2.76 -1.66
CA ARG A 346 -13.90 -1.67 -1.34
C ARG A 346 -15.38 -2.03 -1.47
N LYS A 347 -15.69 -3.27 -1.88
CA LYS A 347 -17.05 -3.82 -1.89
C LYS A 347 -17.52 -4.06 -0.47
#